data_AF-A0A2E9XAR7-F1
#
_entry.id   AF-A0A2E9XAR7-F1
#
_cell.length_a   1.000
_cell.length_b   1.000
_cell.length_c   1.000
_cell.angle_alpha   90.00
_cell.angle_beta   90.00
_cell.angle_gamma   90.00
#
_symmetry.space_group_name_H-M   'P 1'
#
loop_
_entity.id
_entity.type
_entity.pdbx_description
1 polymer ?
#
loop_
_entity_poly.entity_id
_entity_poly.type
_entity_poly.pdbx_seq_one_letter_code
_entity_poly.pdbx_strand_id
1 'polypeptide(L)'
;MDEESKITIGTDRSGTTIEVDAEQWTEGALFKALEKILDQHNGEISLWIDNPTPATDSDLQQLKFTFERDLFRMDCELPLETNTRIETRSFRPGQDEEEWCTINNKAFSWHREQSGWTVEMVRERQSEDWFDPEGFRIYETDDQLAAYCWTKIHKNQESHVGEVYVIAVDPKYHGQGLGRALTLAGYQHLHSTGITKGMLYVDAENIAAVTLYKDIGLTVGLVRRLYTNQIN
;
A
#
# COMPACT_ATOMS: atom_id res chain seq x y z
N MET A 1 3.06 -3.32 30.76
CA MET A 1 2.61 -3.66 29.40
C MET A 1 3.88 -4.02 28.67
N ASP A 2 3.98 -5.23 28.15
CA ASP A 2 5.25 -5.75 27.60
C ASP A 2 5.65 -4.93 26.37
N GLU A 3 6.86 -4.38 26.35
CA GLU A 3 7.35 -3.57 25.24
C GLU A 3 7.37 -4.37 23.93
N GLU A 4 7.53 -5.71 24.01
CA GLU A 4 7.48 -6.64 22.88
C GLU A 4 6.10 -6.69 22.20
N SER A 5 5.01 -6.31 22.87
CA SER A 5 3.66 -6.28 22.25
C SER A 5 3.45 -5.15 21.24
N LYS A 6 4.39 -4.20 21.15
CA LYS A 6 4.34 -3.02 20.27
C LYS A 6 5.21 -3.16 19.01
N ILE A 7 5.85 -4.31 18.84
CA ILE A 7 6.67 -4.63 17.67
C ILE A 7 6.05 -5.84 16.98
N THR A 8 5.76 -5.71 15.69
CA THR A 8 5.31 -6.84 14.88
C THR A 8 6.50 -7.37 14.09
N ILE A 9 6.78 -8.67 14.22
CA ILE A 9 7.84 -9.34 13.45
C ILE A 9 7.18 -10.30 12.47
N GLY A 10 7.55 -10.19 11.21
CA GLY A 10 7.07 -11.02 10.11
C GLY A 10 8.20 -11.45 9.18
N THR A 11 7.82 -11.94 8.01
CA THR A 11 8.76 -12.34 6.97
C THR A 11 8.14 -12.03 5.61
N ASP A 12 8.93 -11.41 4.73
CA ASP A 12 8.55 -11.15 3.35
C ASP A 12 9.50 -11.84 2.36
N ARG A 13 9.48 -11.45 1.08
CA ARG A 13 10.37 -12.03 0.05
C ARG A 13 11.85 -11.65 0.23
N SER A 14 12.13 -10.60 0.97
CA SER A 14 13.47 -10.05 1.20
C SER A 14 14.07 -10.52 2.53
N GLY A 15 13.26 -10.89 3.52
CA GLY A 15 13.76 -11.44 4.76
C GLY A 15 12.83 -11.17 5.94
N THR A 16 13.43 -10.85 7.09
CA THR A 16 12.66 -10.50 8.29
C THR A 16 12.08 -9.10 8.12
N THR A 17 10.79 -8.94 8.38
CA THR A 17 10.16 -7.63 8.48
C THR A 17 9.89 -7.30 9.94
N ILE A 18 10.18 -6.06 10.33
CA ILE A 18 9.85 -5.54 11.65
C ILE A 18 9.00 -4.29 11.42
N GLU A 19 7.85 -4.20 12.08
CA GLU A 19 6.96 -3.03 12.01
C GLU A 19 6.73 -2.46 13.40
N VAL A 20 6.90 -1.14 13.52
CA VAL A 20 6.80 -0.41 14.80
C VAL A 20 6.12 0.94 14.59
N ASP A 21 5.25 1.33 15.52
CA ASP A 21 4.74 2.71 15.62
C ASP A 21 5.52 3.49 16.66
N ALA A 22 6.30 4.48 16.22
CA ALA A 22 7.20 5.24 17.08
C ALA A 22 6.47 6.04 18.16
N GLU A 23 5.22 6.43 17.95
CA GLU A 23 4.43 7.18 18.95
C GLU A 23 4.12 6.36 20.20
N GLN A 24 4.23 5.03 20.10
CA GLN A 24 4.00 4.14 21.23
C GLN A 24 5.23 3.99 22.13
N TRP A 25 6.34 4.65 21.81
CA TRP A 25 7.61 4.50 22.51
C TRP A 25 8.09 5.80 23.13
N THR A 26 8.69 5.69 24.31
CA THR A 26 9.44 6.80 24.89
C THR A 26 10.84 6.84 24.29
N GLU A 27 11.48 8.01 24.35
CA GLU A 27 12.85 8.23 23.86
C GLU A 27 13.82 7.16 24.41
N GLY A 28 14.59 6.54 23.51
CA GLY A 28 15.58 5.50 23.82
C GLY A 28 15.02 4.13 24.22
N ALA A 29 13.71 3.97 24.48
CA ALA A 29 13.12 2.66 24.77
C ALA A 29 13.06 1.79 23.51
N LEU A 30 12.66 2.39 22.37
CA LEU A 30 12.64 1.71 21.08
C LEU A 30 14.03 1.19 20.68
N PHE A 31 15.06 2.03 20.85
CA PHE A 31 16.45 1.63 20.57
C PHE A 31 16.85 0.35 21.29
N LYS A 32 16.60 0.28 22.61
CA LYS A 32 16.95 -0.91 23.42
C LYS A 32 16.16 -2.15 23.03
N ALA A 33 14.88 -1.98 22.70
CA ALA A 33 14.04 -3.08 22.24
C ALA A 33 14.55 -3.63 20.90
N LEU A 34 14.89 -2.76 19.95
CA LEU A 34 15.46 -3.15 18.68
C LEU A 34 16.83 -3.81 18.84
N GLU A 35 17.74 -3.27 19.68
CA GLU A 35 19.05 -3.87 19.95
C GLU A 35 18.92 -5.34 20.39
N LYS A 36 18.00 -5.63 21.32
CA LYS A 36 17.71 -6.99 21.79
C LYS A 36 17.18 -7.91 20.69
N ILE A 37 16.34 -7.39 19.78
CA ILE A 37 15.82 -8.17 18.65
C ILE A 37 16.94 -8.46 17.65
N LEU A 38 17.79 -7.47 17.35
CA LEU A 38 18.91 -7.64 16.42
C LEU A 38 19.91 -8.69 16.90
N ASP A 39 20.13 -8.82 18.21
CA ASP A 39 20.96 -9.89 18.79
C ASP A 39 20.41 -11.30 18.53
N GLN A 40 19.12 -11.43 18.21
CA GLN A 40 18.44 -12.72 18.02
C GLN A 40 18.18 -13.05 16.54
N HIS A 41 18.37 -12.08 15.64
CA HIS A 41 18.06 -12.23 14.22
C HIS A 41 19.32 -12.03 13.38
N ASN A 42 19.68 -13.06 12.60
CA ASN A 42 20.74 -12.99 11.61
C ASN A 42 20.11 -12.84 10.23
N GLY A 43 20.39 -11.74 9.51
CA GLY A 43 19.87 -11.55 8.16
C GLY A 43 19.59 -10.09 7.80
N GLU A 44 19.07 -9.91 6.58
CA GLU A 44 18.54 -8.64 6.11
C GLU A 44 17.19 -8.43 6.80
N ILE A 45 17.03 -7.22 7.33
CA ILE A 45 15.87 -6.79 8.08
C ILE A 45 15.33 -5.55 7.37
N SER A 46 14.06 -5.64 6.98
CA SER A 46 13.25 -4.50 6.54
C SER A 46 12.50 -3.97 7.77
N LEU A 47 12.91 -2.81 8.29
CA LEU A 47 12.29 -2.16 9.44
C LEU A 47 11.38 -1.02 8.98
N TRP A 48 10.09 -1.18 9.18
CA TRP A 48 9.08 -0.14 8.96
C TRP A 48 8.78 0.59 10.27
N ILE A 49 8.99 1.91 10.26
CA ILE A 49 8.61 2.80 11.35
C ILE A 49 7.44 3.67 10.92
N ASP A 50 6.32 3.51 11.60
CA ASP A 50 5.17 4.41 11.53
C ASP A 50 5.44 5.64 12.41
N ASN A 51 5.10 6.83 11.90
CA ASN A 51 5.29 8.13 12.55
C ASN A 51 6.75 8.40 13.02
N PRO A 52 7.76 8.22 12.15
CA PRO A 52 9.16 8.38 12.53
C PRO A 52 9.45 9.81 13.02
N THR A 53 10.39 9.92 13.96
CA THR A 53 10.91 11.20 14.46
C THR A 53 12.41 11.34 14.17
N PRO A 54 12.99 12.55 14.21
CA PRO A 54 14.44 12.73 14.11
C PRO A 54 15.24 11.96 15.16
N ALA A 55 14.65 11.71 16.33
CA ALA A 55 15.27 10.86 17.36
C ALA A 55 15.31 9.39 16.89
N THR A 56 14.21 8.89 16.32
CA THR A 56 14.15 7.54 15.74
C THR A 56 15.15 7.38 14.58
N ASP A 57 15.29 8.38 13.72
CA ASP A 57 16.32 8.39 12.66
C ASP A 57 17.74 8.23 13.24
N SER A 58 18.05 8.98 14.29
CA SER A 58 19.37 8.98 14.93
C SER A 58 19.67 7.65 15.65
N ASP A 59 18.65 7.05 16.26
CA ASP A 59 18.73 5.75 16.92
C ASP A 59 18.99 4.64 15.88
N LEU A 60 18.26 4.64 14.77
CA LEU A 60 18.41 3.63 13.72
C LEU A 60 19.74 3.73 12.99
N GLN A 61 20.26 4.94 12.79
CA GLN A 61 21.60 5.13 12.25
C GLN A 61 22.68 4.50 13.16
N GLN A 62 22.54 4.60 14.49
CA GLN A 62 23.46 3.96 15.43
C GLN A 62 23.36 2.43 15.38
N LEU A 63 22.18 1.88 15.13
CA LEU A 63 21.94 0.46 14.88
C LEU A 63 22.34 0.01 13.46
N LYS A 64 22.99 0.88 12.67
CA LYS A 64 23.45 0.64 11.29
C LYS A 64 22.33 0.35 10.30
N PHE A 65 21.13 0.85 10.58
CA PHE A 65 20.06 0.91 9.61
C PHE A 65 20.24 2.13 8.71
N THR A 66 19.92 1.96 7.44
CA THR A 66 19.92 3.01 6.42
C THR A 66 18.51 3.29 5.99
N PHE A 67 18.15 4.57 5.90
CA PHE A 67 16.90 5.01 5.30
C PHE A 67 16.84 4.56 3.84
N GLU A 68 15.71 3.97 3.45
CA GLU A 68 15.43 3.60 2.06
C GLU A 68 14.39 4.51 1.44
N ARG A 69 13.19 4.60 2.04
CA ARG A 69 12.07 5.36 1.48
C ARG A 69 11.00 5.66 2.51
N ASP A 70 10.19 6.68 2.19
CA ASP A 70 8.94 6.97 2.89
C ASP A 70 7.74 6.49 2.06
N LEU A 71 6.76 5.91 2.74
CA LEU A 71 5.47 5.50 2.22
C LEU A 71 4.39 6.29 2.98
N PHE A 72 3.65 7.13 2.27
CA PHE A 72 2.52 7.83 2.87
C PHE A 72 1.29 6.94 2.86
N ARG A 73 0.62 6.84 4.02
CA ARG A 73 -0.80 6.51 4.06
C ARG A 73 -1.57 7.81 3.92
N MET A 74 -2.42 7.86 2.91
CA MET A 74 -3.31 8.99 2.68
C MET A 74 -4.76 8.57 2.95
N ASP A 75 -5.48 9.39 3.71
CA ASP A 75 -6.84 9.11 4.18
C ASP A 75 -7.85 10.14 3.64
N CYS A 76 -9.12 9.74 3.58
CA CYS A 76 -10.26 10.60 3.23
C CYS A 76 -11.56 10.11 3.88
N GLU A 77 -12.53 11.01 3.99
CA GLU A 77 -13.92 10.67 4.24
C GLU A 77 -14.65 10.47 2.90
N LEU A 78 -15.61 9.54 2.87
CA LEU A 78 -16.42 9.21 1.71
C LEU A 78 -17.88 9.67 1.91
N PRO A 79 -18.55 10.17 0.87
CA PRO A 79 -18.08 10.28 -0.51
C PRO A 79 -17.11 11.46 -0.70
N LEU A 80 -16.18 11.32 -1.66
CA LEU A 80 -15.37 12.44 -2.11
C LEU A 80 -16.23 13.48 -2.83
N GLU A 81 -15.83 14.75 -2.79
CA GLU A 81 -16.53 15.84 -3.49
C GLU A 81 -16.45 15.67 -5.02
N THR A 82 -15.32 15.18 -5.52
CA THR A 82 -15.12 14.88 -6.93
C THR A 82 -15.59 13.46 -7.23
N ASN A 83 -16.24 13.26 -8.38
CA ASN A 83 -16.62 11.95 -8.90
C ASN A 83 -16.08 11.73 -10.31
N THR A 84 -16.18 10.50 -10.80
CA THR A 84 -15.95 10.14 -12.19
C THR A 84 -17.19 9.52 -12.81
N ARG A 85 -17.19 9.47 -14.14
CA ARG A 85 -18.18 8.80 -14.99
C ARG A 85 -17.56 7.75 -15.90
N ILE A 86 -16.31 7.36 -15.66
CA ILE A 86 -15.73 6.26 -16.42
C ILE A 86 -16.52 5.00 -16.10
N GLU A 87 -16.91 4.29 -17.15
CA GLU A 87 -17.53 2.99 -16.99
C GLU A 87 -16.45 1.97 -16.66
N THR A 88 -16.69 1.17 -15.63
CA THR A 88 -15.81 0.07 -15.24
C THR A 88 -16.65 -1.18 -15.04
N ARG A 89 -16.06 -2.33 -15.33
CA ARG A 89 -16.64 -3.62 -14.99
C ARG A 89 -15.91 -4.24 -13.80
N SER A 90 -16.54 -5.23 -13.16
CA SER A 90 -15.89 -6.07 -12.15
C SER A 90 -14.84 -6.97 -12.81
N PHE A 91 -13.82 -7.34 -12.05
CA PHE A 91 -12.87 -8.39 -12.39
C PHE A 91 -13.60 -9.74 -12.50
N ARG A 92 -13.17 -10.58 -13.42
CA ARG A 92 -13.75 -11.90 -13.70
C ARG A 92 -12.75 -12.99 -13.28
N PRO A 93 -12.93 -13.61 -12.09
CA PRO A 93 -12.10 -14.73 -11.66
C PRO A 93 -12.09 -15.87 -12.68
N GLY A 94 -10.90 -16.38 -12.97
CA GLY A 94 -10.63 -17.42 -13.96
C GLY A 94 -10.54 -16.94 -15.40
N GLN A 95 -10.63 -15.62 -15.66
CA GLN A 95 -10.57 -15.04 -17.01
C GLN A 95 -9.56 -13.91 -17.11
N ASP A 96 -9.56 -12.97 -16.15
CA ASP A 96 -8.80 -11.71 -16.26
C ASP A 96 -7.37 -11.80 -15.71
N GLU A 97 -6.96 -12.88 -15.02
CA GLU A 97 -5.69 -12.93 -14.26
C GLU A 97 -4.45 -12.73 -15.15
N GLU A 98 -4.45 -13.32 -16.34
CA GLU A 98 -3.29 -13.28 -17.24
C GLU A 98 -3.10 -11.87 -17.84
N GLU A 99 -4.19 -11.25 -18.29
CA GLU A 99 -4.18 -9.90 -18.82
C GLU A 99 -3.86 -8.87 -17.73
N TRP A 100 -4.43 -9.05 -16.54
CA TRP A 100 -4.14 -8.22 -15.38
C TRP A 100 -2.65 -8.30 -14.99
N CYS A 101 -2.07 -9.50 -14.90
CA CYS A 101 -0.64 -9.67 -14.59
C CYS A 101 0.23 -8.94 -15.62
N THR A 102 -0.12 -9.04 -16.90
CA THR A 102 0.60 -8.38 -17.98
C THR A 102 0.64 -6.86 -17.79
N ILE A 103 -0.49 -6.25 -17.44
CA ILE A 103 -0.60 -4.80 -17.28
C ILE A 103 0.03 -4.32 -15.98
N ASN A 104 -0.21 -5.03 -14.87
CA ASN A 104 0.41 -4.76 -13.58
C ASN A 104 1.94 -4.76 -13.72
N ASN A 105 2.51 -5.81 -14.31
CA ASN A 105 3.96 -5.95 -14.44
C ASN A 105 4.58 -4.92 -15.41
N LYS A 106 3.84 -4.46 -16.43
CA LYS A 106 4.28 -3.33 -17.27
C LYS A 106 4.28 -2.01 -16.51
N ALA A 107 3.15 -1.69 -15.87
CA ALA A 107 2.94 -0.43 -15.16
C ALA A 107 3.90 -0.28 -13.97
N PHE A 108 4.22 -1.39 -13.30
CA PHE A 108 5.13 -1.46 -12.16
C PHE A 108 6.48 -2.09 -12.50
N SER A 109 6.90 -2.10 -13.77
CA SER A 109 8.16 -2.74 -14.20
C SER A 109 9.41 -2.33 -13.41
N TRP A 110 9.40 -1.12 -12.84
CA TRP A 110 10.46 -0.54 -12.00
C TRP A 110 10.27 -0.77 -10.49
N HIS A 111 9.11 -1.27 -10.04
CA HIS A 111 8.77 -1.41 -8.62
C HIS A 111 9.14 -2.79 -8.08
N ARG A 112 9.96 -2.83 -7.02
CA ARG A 112 10.48 -4.09 -6.45
C ARG A 112 9.37 -5.03 -5.95
N GLU A 113 8.36 -4.47 -5.29
CA GLU A 113 7.28 -5.27 -4.65
C GLU A 113 6.05 -5.52 -5.54
N GLN A 114 5.80 -4.67 -6.55
CA GLN A 114 4.59 -4.72 -7.37
C GLN A 114 4.85 -5.19 -8.80
N SER A 115 6.12 -5.39 -9.19
CA SER A 115 6.48 -6.11 -10.41
C SER A 115 6.50 -7.63 -10.18
N GLY A 116 6.41 -8.39 -11.26
CA GLY A 116 6.60 -9.84 -11.25
C GLY A 116 5.44 -10.64 -10.65
N TRP A 117 4.22 -10.10 -10.65
CA TRP A 117 3.03 -10.86 -10.30
C TRP A 117 2.79 -12.00 -11.29
N THR A 118 2.47 -13.18 -10.75
CA THR A 118 2.03 -14.34 -11.53
C THR A 118 0.55 -14.61 -11.28
N VAL A 119 -0.06 -15.41 -12.15
CA VAL A 119 -1.47 -15.83 -12.01
C VAL A 119 -1.69 -16.55 -10.68
N GLU A 120 -0.72 -17.35 -10.22
CA GLU A 120 -0.76 -18.04 -8.93
C GLU A 120 -0.81 -17.05 -7.78
N MET A 121 0.02 -16.00 -7.81
CA MET A 121 0.00 -14.95 -6.79
C MET A 121 -1.33 -14.19 -6.76
N VAL A 122 -1.92 -13.93 -7.93
CA VAL A 122 -3.27 -13.34 -8.00
C VAL A 122 -4.29 -14.27 -7.35
N ARG A 123 -4.24 -15.57 -7.67
CA ARG A 123 -5.14 -16.58 -7.09
C ARG A 123 -4.98 -16.73 -5.58
N GLU A 124 -3.76 -16.60 -5.06
CA GLU A 124 -3.52 -16.53 -3.62
C GLU A 124 -4.27 -15.34 -3.01
N ARG A 125 -4.16 -14.14 -3.60
CA ARG A 125 -4.91 -12.96 -3.13
C ARG A 125 -6.41 -13.10 -3.30
N GLN A 126 -6.88 -13.79 -4.34
CA GLN A 126 -8.31 -14.11 -4.53
C GLN A 126 -8.86 -15.06 -3.48
N SER A 127 -8.01 -15.84 -2.80
CA SER A 127 -8.42 -16.75 -1.74
C SER A 127 -8.53 -16.10 -0.37
N GLU A 128 -8.07 -14.85 -0.23
CA GLU A 128 -8.18 -14.07 1.00
C GLU A 128 -9.63 -13.67 1.29
N ASP A 129 -9.97 -13.56 2.57
CA ASP A 129 -11.33 -13.28 3.06
C ASP A 129 -11.85 -11.86 2.73
N TRP A 130 -10.95 -10.97 2.34
CA TRP A 130 -11.23 -9.60 1.93
C TRP A 130 -11.43 -9.46 0.42
N PHE A 131 -11.12 -10.51 -0.37
CA PHE A 131 -11.25 -10.43 -1.82
C PHE A 131 -12.71 -10.25 -2.23
N ASP A 132 -12.95 -9.23 -3.05
CA ASP A 132 -14.23 -8.97 -3.68
C ASP A 132 -14.00 -8.61 -5.16
N PRO A 133 -14.49 -9.42 -6.12
CA PRO A 133 -14.37 -9.10 -7.54
C PRO A 133 -15.14 -7.83 -7.92
N GLU A 134 -16.19 -7.45 -7.20
CA GLU A 134 -16.92 -6.20 -7.44
C GLU A 134 -16.09 -4.97 -7.05
N GLY A 135 -15.25 -5.11 -6.02
CA GLY A 135 -14.25 -4.11 -5.62
C GLY A 135 -13.04 -4.01 -6.55
N PHE A 136 -12.95 -4.89 -7.54
CA PHE A 136 -11.85 -4.91 -8.49
C PHE A 136 -12.31 -4.30 -9.82
N ARG A 137 -12.16 -2.98 -9.93
CA ARG A 137 -12.70 -2.16 -11.01
C ARG A 137 -11.78 -2.17 -12.22
N ILE A 138 -12.27 -2.68 -13.35
CA ILE A 138 -11.55 -2.78 -14.61
C ILE A 138 -12.06 -1.74 -15.60
N TYR A 139 -11.14 -0.96 -16.17
CA TYR A 139 -11.41 -0.09 -17.31
C TYR A 139 -10.90 -0.78 -18.60
N GLU A 140 -11.81 -0.92 -19.56
CA GLU A 140 -11.54 -1.50 -20.88
C GLU A 140 -11.65 -0.45 -21.98
N THR A 141 -10.80 -0.59 -22.99
CA THR A 141 -10.90 0.12 -24.27
C THR A 141 -10.49 -0.83 -25.38
N ASP A 142 -11.16 -0.76 -26.53
CA ASP A 142 -10.90 -1.66 -27.67
C ASP A 142 -10.92 -3.15 -27.29
N ASP A 143 -11.86 -3.53 -26.40
CA ASP A 143 -12.00 -4.89 -25.84
C ASP A 143 -10.74 -5.43 -25.12
N GLN A 144 -9.90 -4.52 -24.61
CA GLN A 144 -8.70 -4.84 -23.84
C GLN A 144 -8.72 -4.15 -22.48
N LEU A 145 -8.19 -4.82 -21.47
CA LEU A 145 -7.90 -4.22 -20.17
C LEU A 145 -6.87 -3.10 -20.41
N ALA A 146 -7.21 -1.88 -20.01
CA ALA A 146 -6.32 -0.72 -20.15
C ALA A 146 -5.80 -0.24 -18.80
N ALA A 147 -6.63 -0.36 -17.77
CA ALA A 147 -6.31 0.09 -16.42
C ALA A 147 -7.26 -0.54 -15.40
N TYR A 148 -6.88 -0.52 -14.12
CA TYR A 148 -7.71 -1.05 -13.05
C TYR A 148 -7.51 -0.31 -11.72
N CYS A 149 -8.50 -0.45 -10.84
CA CYS A 149 -8.43 -0.08 -9.43
C CYS A 149 -8.98 -1.24 -8.60
N TRP A 150 -8.10 -1.93 -7.89
CA TRP A 150 -8.44 -3.00 -6.95
C TRP A 150 -8.62 -2.40 -5.56
N THR A 151 -9.82 -2.50 -5.00
CA THR A 151 -10.10 -2.06 -3.63
C THR A 151 -10.10 -3.20 -2.63
N LYS A 152 -9.80 -2.89 -1.37
CA LYS A 152 -9.85 -3.81 -0.23
C LYS A 152 -10.66 -3.18 0.90
N ILE A 153 -11.43 -3.98 1.64
CA ILE A 153 -12.12 -3.51 2.85
C ILE A 153 -11.46 -4.15 4.08
N HIS A 154 -10.95 -3.31 4.96
CA HIS A 154 -10.43 -3.71 6.26
C HIS A 154 -11.59 -3.80 7.25
N LYS A 155 -11.93 -5.02 7.68
CA LYS A 155 -12.94 -5.28 8.70
C LYS A 155 -12.33 -5.07 10.09
N ASN A 156 -12.73 -4.01 10.77
CA ASN A 156 -12.38 -3.70 12.15
C ASN A 156 -13.65 -3.57 13.00
N GLN A 157 -13.51 -3.64 14.32
CA GLN A 157 -14.67 -3.65 15.24
C GLN A 157 -15.41 -2.31 15.31
N GLU A 158 -14.72 -1.19 15.01
CA GLU A 158 -15.26 0.17 15.19
C GLU A 158 -15.83 0.79 13.91
N SER A 159 -15.10 0.76 12.78
CA SER A 159 -15.57 1.32 11.52
C SER A 159 -14.76 0.84 10.31
N HIS A 160 -15.36 0.05 9.43
CA HIS A 160 -14.67 -0.50 8.25
C HIS A 160 -13.97 0.60 7.45
N VAL A 161 -12.74 0.31 6.99
CA VAL A 161 -11.97 1.24 6.17
C VAL A 161 -11.76 0.62 4.79
N GLY A 162 -12.13 1.37 3.75
CA GLY A 162 -11.87 0.99 2.37
C GLY A 162 -10.48 1.46 1.94
N GLU A 163 -9.77 0.62 1.20
CA GLU A 163 -8.46 0.91 0.65
C GLU A 163 -8.52 0.83 -0.87
N VAL A 164 -7.92 1.80 -1.57
CA VAL A 164 -7.47 1.58 -2.95
C VAL A 164 -6.15 0.83 -2.86
N TYR A 165 -6.23 -0.51 -2.98
CA TYR A 165 -5.15 -1.44 -2.67
C TYR A 165 -4.09 -1.46 -3.75
N VAL A 166 -4.50 -1.62 -5.02
CA VAL A 166 -3.60 -1.50 -6.18
C VAL A 166 -4.32 -0.79 -7.30
N ILE A 167 -3.67 0.21 -7.88
CA ILE A 167 -4.16 0.93 -9.05
C ILE A 167 -3.06 1.01 -10.10
N ALA A 168 -3.40 0.69 -11.34
CA ALA A 168 -2.45 0.83 -12.44
C ALA A 168 -3.15 1.19 -13.75
N VAL A 169 -2.38 1.81 -14.63
CA VAL A 169 -2.74 2.12 -16.01
C VAL A 169 -1.62 1.54 -16.87
N ASP A 170 -1.97 0.81 -17.94
CA ASP A 170 -0.97 0.38 -18.92
C ASP A 170 -0.24 1.63 -19.46
N PRO A 171 1.12 1.63 -19.51
CA PRO A 171 1.90 2.74 -20.03
C PRO A 171 1.42 3.32 -21.38
N LYS A 172 0.83 2.50 -22.26
CA LYS A 172 0.24 2.94 -23.53
C LYS A 172 -0.86 3.99 -23.36
N TYR A 173 -1.59 3.96 -22.23
CA TYR A 173 -2.73 4.84 -21.96
C TYR A 173 -2.42 5.92 -20.91
N HIS A 174 -1.14 6.14 -20.58
CA HIS A 174 -0.72 7.21 -19.66
C HIS A 174 -1.03 8.60 -20.24
N GLY A 175 -1.14 9.59 -19.34
CA GLY A 175 -1.41 10.99 -19.71
C GLY A 175 -2.87 11.29 -20.06
N GLN A 176 -3.78 10.31 -19.99
CA GLN A 176 -5.21 10.48 -20.33
C GLN A 176 -6.11 10.73 -19.10
N GLY A 177 -5.53 10.91 -17.91
CA GLY A 177 -6.28 11.11 -16.67
C GLY A 177 -6.89 9.85 -16.06
N LEU A 178 -6.59 8.66 -16.60
CA LEU A 178 -7.16 7.38 -16.14
C LEU A 178 -6.82 7.05 -14.70
N GLY A 179 -5.63 7.39 -14.20
CA GLY A 179 -5.28 7.19 -12.79
C GLY A 179 -6.25 7.91 -11.85
N ARG A 180 -6.51 9.20 -12.09
CA ARG A 180 -7.46 9.99 -11.30
C ARG A 180 -8.86 9.40 -11.40
N ALA A 181 -9.31 9.11 -12.63
CA ALA A 181 -10.63 8.59 -12.86
C ALA A 181 -10.85 7.23 -12.16
N LEU A 182 -9.88 6.34 -12.20
CA LEU A 182 -9.97 5.02 -11.56
C LEU A 182 -9.89 5.07 -10.03
N THR A 183 -9.06 5.95 -9.45
CA THR A 183 -9.07 6.17 -8.00
C THR A 183 -10.46 6.63 -7.54
N LEU A 184 -11.05 7.59 -8.24
CA LEU A 184 -12.41 8.06 -7.96
C LEU A 184 -13.45 6.94 -8.11
N ALA A 185 -13.34 6.11 -9.16
CA ALA A 185 -14.24 4.97 -9.36
C ALA A 185 -14.14 3.95 -8.22
N GLY A 186 -12.92 3.67 -7.74
CA GLY A 186 -12.69 2.81 -6.58
C GLY A 186 -13.36 3.34 -5.31
N TYR A 187 -13.15 4.61 -4.98
CA TYR A 187 -13.79 5.23 -3.82
C TYR A 187 -15.32 5.38 -3.96
N GLN A 188 -15.83 5.62 -5.17
CA GLN A 188 -17.27 5.60 -5.44
C GLN A 188 -17.87 4.20 -5.20
N HIS A 189 -17.16 3.14 -5.63
CA HIS A 189 -17.57 1.77 -5.35
C HIS A 189 -17.57 1.49 -3.84
N LEU A 190 -16.49 1.81 -3.12
CA LEU A 190 -16.41 1.65 -1.67
C LEU A 190 -17.54 2.39 -0.95
N HIS A 191 -17.82 3.63 -1.34
CA HIS A 191 -18.95 4.37 -0.77
C HIS A 191 -20.30 3.69 -1.04
N SER A 192 -20.49 3.13 -2.24
CA SER A 192 -21.74 2.43 -2.60
C SER A 192 -21.98 1.16 -1.77
N THR A 193 -20.93 0.57 -1.17
CA THR A 193 -21.02 -0.58 -0.26
C THR A 193 -21.15 -0.18 1.21
N GLY A 194 -21.30 1.12 1.50
CA GLY A 194 -21.52 1.65 2.85
C GLY A 194 -20.25 2.04 3.60
N ILE A 195 -19.09 2.03 2.94
CA ILE A 195 -17.84 2.50 3.55
C ILE A 195 -17.82 4.03 3.58
N THR A 196 -17.52 4.60 4.75
CA THR A 196 -17.46 6.05 4.96
C THR A 196 -16.03 6.58 5.07
N LYS A 197 -15.03 5.72 5.22
CA LYS A 197 -13.61 6.09 5.33
C LYS A 197 -12.77 5.36 4.30
N GLY A 198 -11.98 6.12 3.55
CA GLY A 198 -11.09 5.62 2.51
C GLY A 198 -9.63 5.88 2.84
N MET A 199 -8.73 5.00 2.42
CA MET A 199 -7.28 5.23 2.46
C MET A 199 -6.56 4.61 1.27
N LEU A 200 -5.28 4.94 1.12
CA LEU A 200 -4.34 4.26 0.22
C LEU A 200 -2.91 4.43 0.74
N TYR A 201 -2.00 3.63 0.20
CA TYR A 201 -0.56 3.82 0.36
C TYR A 201 0.08 4.31 -0.95
N VAL A 202 1.01 5.26 -0.83
CA VAL A 202 1.75 5.80 -1.97
C VAL A 202 3.18 6.12 -1.56
N ASP A 203 4.13 5.80 -2.43
CA ASP A 203 5.53 6.17 -2.23
C ASP A 203 5.67 7.70 -2.18
N ALA A 204 6.37 8.22 -1.17
CA ALA A 204 6.52 9.65 -0.95
C ALA A 204 7.24 10.34 -2.11
N GLU A 205 8.11 9.63 -2.84
CA GLU A 205 8.80 10.16 -4.01
C GLU A 205 7.94 10.16 -5.28
N ASN A 206 6.77 9.49 -5.26
CA ASN A 206 5.81 9.56 -6.35
C ASN A 206 4.99 10.86 -6.27
N ILE A 207 5.67 11.98 -6.52
CA ILE A 207 5.10 13.33 -6.43
C ILE A 207 3.84 13.49 -7.30
N ALA A 208 3.80 12.85 -8.46
CA ALA A 208 2.64 12.89 -9.35
C ALA A 208 1.41 12.24 -8.72
N ALA A 209 1.54 11.04 -8.14
CA ALA A 209 0.44 10.36 -7.46
C ALA A 209 0.04 11.09 -6.18
N VAL A 210 1.01 11.51 -5.35
CA VAL A 210 0.75 12.29 -4.13
C VAL A 210 -0.03 13.57 -4.44
N THR A 211 0.36 14.30 -5.49
CA THR A 211 -0.34 15.52 -5.91
C THR A 211 -1.76 15.21 -6.36
N LEU A 212 -1.93 14.18 -7.20
CA LEU A 212 -3.24 13.73 -7.65
C LEU A 212 -4.17 13.40 -6.47
N TYR A 213 -3.68 12.66 -5.47
CA TYR A 213 -4.47 12.25 -4.31
C TYR A 213 -4.87 13.46 -3.45
N LYS A 214 -3.96 14.43 -3.24
CA LYS A 214 -4.30 15.71 -2.60
C LYS A 214 -5.38 16.46 -3.38
N ASP A 215 -5.28 16.50 -4.71
CA ASP A 215 -6.23 17.19 -5.60
C ASP A 215 -7.62 16.55 -5.67
N ILE A 216 -7.79 15.33 -5.16
CA ILE A 216 -9.11 14.68 -4.99
C ILE A 216 -9.58 14.67 -3.53
N GLY A 217 -8.85 15.32 -2.62
CA GLY A 217 -9.26 15.53 -1.23
C GLY A 217 -8.64 14.58 -0.20
N LEU A 218 -7.66 13.75 -0.57
CA LEU A 218 -6.94 12.93 0.41
C LEU A 218 -5.86 13.74 1.14
N THR A 219 -5.62 13.39 2.39
CA THR A 219 -4.58 13.99 3.24
C THR A 219 -3.62 12.92 3.75
N VAL A 220 -2.34 13.25 3.91
CA VAL A 220 -1.38 12.33 4.56
C VAL A 220 -1.78 12.21 6.03
N GLY A 221 -2.19 11.00 6.44
CA GLY A 221 -2.54 10.70 7.83
C GLY A 221 -1.43 9.99 8.59
N LEU A 222 -0.55 9.28 7.88
CA LEU A 222 0.58 8.54 8.46
C LEU A 222 1.76 8.52 7.49
N VAL A 223 2.97 8.69 8.02
CA VAL A 223 4.23 8.43 7.32
C VAL A 223 4.80 7.12 7.83
N ARG A 224 5.02 6.15 6.94
CA ARG A 224 5.75 4.91 7.22
C ARG A 224 7.12 5.01 6.57
N ARG A 225 8.18 4.79 7.32
CA ARG A 225 9.55 4.87 6.83
C ARG A 225 10.21 3.51 6.85
N LEU A 226 10.73 3.10 5.70
CA LEU A 226 11.50 1.88 5.57
C LEU A 226 12.98 2.17 5.83
N TYR A 227 13.56 1.37 6.71
CA TYR A 227 15.00 1.23 6.85
C TYR A 227 15.42 -0.21 6.60
N THR A 228 16.64 -0.38 6.12
CA THR A 228 17.28 -1.68 5.94
C THR A 228 18.59 -1.72 6.70
N ASN A 229 19.01 -2.89 7.17
CA ASN A 229 20.40 -3.08 7.60
C ASN A 229 21.22 -3.64 6.43
N GLN A 230 22.50 -3.27 6.35
CA GLN A 230 23.44 -3.98 5.48
C GLN A 230 24.07 -5.12 6.26
N ILE A 231 23.96 -6.35 5.76
CA ILE A 231 24.80 -7.45 6.25
C ILE A 231 26.18 -7.31 5.60
N ASN A 232 27.23 -7.21 6.42
CA ASN A 232 28.60 -7.41 5.95
C ASN A 232 28.92 -8.90 5.75
#